data_AF-A0A6A6VJL6-F1
#
_entry.id   AF-A0A6A6VJL6-F1
#
_cell.length_a   1.000
_cell.length_b   1.000
_cell.length_c   1.000
_cell.angle_alpha   90.00
_cell.angle_beta   90.00
_cell.angle_gamma   90.00
#
_symmetry.space_group_name_H-M   'P 1'
#
loop_
_entity.id
_entity.type
_entity.pdbx_description
1 polymer ?
#
loop_
_entity_poly.entity_id
_entity_poly.type
_entity_poly.pdbx_seq_one_letter_code
_entity_poly.pdbx_strand_id
1 'polypeptide(L)'
;MSRDQLELLRSSAFEAEHAQLYDSSYMQHDQAARALEREIEGSMTSISPDDNSDEHRRIARTQIQIHRERQRALRPHLESGSGIEDEEGRECVFVPAPNHWGANGDLDEESGSLSSVHNLLTWQATYSPLPHTPLYDELPSPDIPYYSMLDPSLPPVTYHLHRIREWTTSGCRKYIYSAREYSDRYSLYTLEASHRSDNQVTSAEFFRVAEFPQPCISIILSGIEKHDGNAAYKSRCIHLRGPFSTPIKEYPDRQQKIPWSPRRFTYGGRRFVWKPGDPNDDVMPETLYEFQRDWAKPGSRTGKRLDDATPRPLVWGEKKKKGKVDSYTIHFAGGIDQVFREILLASQMVRQVCLFTAME
;
A
#
# COMPACT_ATOMS: atom_id res chain seq x y z
N MET A 1 -14.66 25.78 16.31
CA MET A 1 -13.59 24.77 16.54
C MET A 1 -12.44 25.18 15.65
N SER A 2 -11.22 25.31 16.19
CA SER A 2 -10.06 25.61 15.36
C SER A 2 -9.68 24.40 14.50
N ARG A 3 -8.91 24.62 13.43
CA ARG A 3 -8.39 23.56 12.57
C ARG A 3 -7.53 22.56 13.35
N ASP A 4 -6.64 23.06 14.21
CA ASP A 4 -5.75 22.22 15.03
C ASP A 4 -6.54 21.34 16.03
N GLN A 5 -7.63 21.87 16.59
CA GLN A 5 -8.51 21.08 17.46
C GLN A 5 -9.20 19.94 16.69
N LEU A 6 -9.55 20.18 15.44
CA LEU A 6 -10.18 19.18 14.60
C LEU A 6 -9.18 18.12 14.13
N GLU A 7 -7.95 18.51 13.81
CA GLU A 7 -6.86 17.57 13.51
C GLU A 7 -6.55 16.67 14.72
N LEU A 8 -6.47 17.23 15.92
CA LEU A 8 -6.28 16.47 17.16
C LEU A 8 -7.42 15.48 17.42
N LEU A 9 -8.68 15.89 17.23
CA LEU A 9 -9.83 15.00 17.38
C LEU A 9 -9.77 13.83 16.39
N ARG A 10 -9.36 14.09 15.15
CA ARG A 10 -9.20 13.06 14.11
C ARG A 10 -8.09 12.06 14.47
N SER A 11 -6.94 12.51 14.96
CA SER A 11 -5.82 11.61 15.30
C SER A 11 -6.05 10.82 16.58
N SER A 12 -6.67 11.44 17.60
CA SER A 12 -6.85 10.84 18.94
C SER A 12 -7.57 9.49 18.93
N ALA A 13 -8.53 9.30 18.02
CA ALA A 13 -9.25 8.03 17.88
C ALA A 13 -8.31 6.87 17.51
N PHE A 14 -7.37 7.13 16.59
CA PHE A 14 -6.39 6.16 16.13
C PHE A 14 -5.22 5.99 17.11
N GLU A 15 -4.88 7.04 17.88
CA GLU A 15 -3.96 6.94 19.03
C GLU A 15 -4.52 5.95 20.06
N ALA A 16 -5.80 6.07 20.39
CA ALA A 16 -6.46 5.16 21.31
C ALA A 16 -6.57 3.73 20.75
N GLU A 17 -6.82 3.54 19.44
CA GLU A 17 -6.75 2.20 18.82
C GLU A 17 -5.36 1.58 18.96
N HIS A 18 -4.31 2.37 18.71
CA HIS A 18 -2.92 1.92 18.82
C HIS A 18 -2.56 1.50 20.25
N ALA A 19 -3.01 2.29 21.23
CA ALA A 19 -2.87 2.00 22.66
C ALA A 19 -3.84 0.91 23.17
N GLN A 20 -4.65 0.30 22.30
CA GLN A 20 -5.66 -0.71 22.63
C GLN A 20 -6.74 -0.23 23.62
N LEU A 21 -6.99 1.07 23.66
CA LEU A 21 -8.03 1.71 24.46
C LEU A 21 -9.36 1.78 23.68
N TYR A 22 -9.92 0.62 23.36
CA TYR A 22 -11.02 0.49 22.39
C TYR A 22 -12.33 1.19 22.80
N ASP A 23 -12.66 1.22 24.09
CA ASP A 23 -13.83 1.99 24.58
C ASP A 23 -13.68 3.49 24.30
N SER A 24 -12.49 4.04 24.56
CA SER A 24 -12.18 5.45 24.30
C SER A 24 -12.16 5.73 22.80
N SER A 25 -11.50 4.86 22.03
CA SER A 25 -11.41 4.94 20.58
C SER A 25 -12.80 4.97 19.93
N TYR A 26 -13.72 4.09 20.35
CA TYR A 26 -15.09 4.03 19.82
C TYR A 26 -15.82 5.38 19.96
N MET A 27 -15.72 6.01 21.13
CA MET A 27 -16.32 7.31 21.40
C MET A 27 -15.63 8.43 20.61
N GLN A 28 -14.30 8.37 20.48
CA GLN A 28 -13.52 9.37 19.72
C GLN A 28 -13.81 9.30 18.21
N HIS A 29 -14.00 8.11 17.63
CA HIS A 29 -14.46 7.97 16.24
C HIS A 29 -15.82 8.65 16.01
N ASP A 30 -16.79 8.50 16.93
CA ASP A 30 -18.08 9.20 16.84
C ASP A 30 -17.90 10.72 16.86
N GLN A 31 -17.10 11.22 17.79
CA GLN A 31 -16.85 12.64 17.97
C GLN A 31 -16.16 13.24 16.75
N ALA A 32 -15.14 12.58 16.21
CA ALA A 32 -14.42 12.99 15.00
C ALA A 32 -15.37 13.05 13.79
N ALA A 33 -16.18 12.01 13.58
CA ALA A 33 -17.16 11.98 12.48
C ALA A 33 -18.19 13.13 12.59
N ARG A 34 -18.77 13.36 13.77
CA ARG A 34 -19.71 14.48 14.00
C ARG A 34 -19.06 15.86 13.86
N ALA A 35 -17.78 15.98 14.19
CA ALA A 35 -17.05 17.24 14.03
C ALA A 35 -16.84 17.55 12.53
N LEU A 36 -16.49 16.53 11.73
CA LEU A 36 -16.38 16.62 10.28
C LEU A 36 -17.72 16.90 9.60
N GLU A 37 -18.81 16.25 10.03
CA GLU A 37 -20.16 16.51 9.51
C GLU A 37 -20.53 17.99 9.65
N ARG A 38 -20.29 18.57 10.84
CA ARG A 38 -20.51 20.00 11.12
C ARG A 38 -19.59 20.92 10.30
N GLU A 39 -18.34 20.52 10.03
CA GLU A 39 -17.43 21.26 9.17
C GLU A 39 -17.95 21.33 7.73
N ILE A 40 -18.43 20.20 7.19
CA ILE A 40 -19.04 20.15 5.85
C ILE A 40 -20.27 21.05 5.80
N GLU A 41 -21.20 20.93 6.76
CA GLU A 41 -22.40 21.78 6.83
C GLU A 41 -22.06 23.28 6.87
N GLY A 42 -21.10 23.65 7.72
CA GLY A 42 -20.59 25.03 7.78
C GLY A 42 -19.98 25.49 6.45
N SER A 43 -19.21 24.63 5.78
CA SER A 43 -18.60 24.94 4.48
C SER A 43 -19.62 25.15 3.35
N MET A 44 -20.83 24.57 3.46
CA MET A 44 -21.90 24.76 2.48
C MET A 44 -22.62 26.11 2.62
N THR A 45 -22.53 26.73 3.81
CA THR A 45 -23.10 28.06 4.05
C THR A 45 -22.19 29.22 3.59
N SER A 46 -20.92 28.92 3.27
CA SER A 46 -19.96 29.89 2.75
C SER A 46 -20.04 29.98 1.23
N ILE A 47 -20.32 31.17 0.69
CA ILE A 47 -20.55 31.44 -0.75
C ILE A 47 -19.21 31.66 -1.49
N SER A 48 -18.18 30.85 -1.21
CA SER A 48 -16.90 30.94 -1.93
C SER A 48 -16.79 29.80 -2.95
N PRO A 49 -16.86 30.08 -4.25
CA PRO A 49 -16.66 29.08 -5.30
C PRO A 49 -15.16 28.92 -5.52
N ASP A 50 -14.52 28.05 -4.75
CA ASP A 50 -13.15 27.60 -5.03
C ASP A 50 -13.16 26.08 -5.28
N ASP A 51 -12.46 25.62 -6.32
CA ASP A 51 -12.34 24.19 -6.67
C ASP A 51 -11.71 23.39 -5.52
N ASN A 52 -10.91 24.05 -4.67
CA ASN A 52 -10.38 23.47 -3.43
C ASN A 52 -11.49 23.07 -2.44
N SER A 53 -12.67 23.70 -2.49
CA SER A 53 -13.78 23.38 -1.57
C SER A 53 -14.39 22.01 -1.85
N ASP A 54 -14.43 21.56 -3.10
CA ASP A 54 -14.98 20.25 -3.46
C ASP A 54 -14.03 19.11 -3.09
N GLU A 55 -12.73 19.30 -3.32
CA GLU A 55 -11.70 18.35 -2.88
C GLU A 55 -11.68 18.24 -1.35
N HIS A 56 -11.74 19.38 -0.64
CA HIS A 56 -11.81 19.42 0.81
C HIS A 56 -13.04 18.68 1.33
N ARG A 57 -14.22 18.90 0.72
CA ARG A 57 -15.45 18.17 1.05
C ARG A 57 -15.32 16.68 0.77
N ARG A 58 -14.68 16.26 -0.32
CA ARG A 58 -14.45 14.84 -0.61
C ARG A 58 -13.57 14.22 0.48
N ILE A 59 -12.45 14.86 0.79
CA ILE A 59 -11.53 14.43 1.86
C ILE A 59 -12.29 14.29 3.19
N ALA A 60 -13.07 15.29 3.58
CA ALA A 60 -13.85 15.26 4.81
C ALA A 60 -14.88 14.11 4.81
N ARG A 61 -15.58 13.87 3.68
CA ARG A 61 -16.50 12.74 3.52
C ARG A 61 -15.79 11.40 3.66
N THR A 62 -14.63 11.25 3.03
CA THR A 62 -13.81 10.03 3.15
C THR A 62 -13.37 9.81 4.59
N GLN A 63 -12.93 10.86 5.31
CA GLN A 63 -12.58 10.76 6.73
C GLN A 63 -13.79 10.36 7.59
N ILE A 64 -14.98 10.94 7.36
CA ILE A 64 -16.22 10.52 8.03
C ILE A 64 -16.47 9.04 7.81
N GLN A 65 -16.39 8.58 6.55
CA GLN A 65 -16.60 7.17 6.22
C GLN A 65 -15.60 6.27 6.96
N ILE A 66 -14.32 6.64 6.99
CA ILE A 66 -13.29 5.90 7.74
C ILE A 66 -13.68 5.81 9.21
N HIS A 67 -13.93 6.93 9.89
CA HIS A 67 -14.29 6.90 11.33
C HIS A 67 -15.57 6.09 11.59
N ARG A 68 -16.59 6.18 10.73
CA ARG A 68 -17.83 5.41 10.85
C ARG A 68 -17.65 3.92 10.57
N GLU A 69 -16.76 3.53 9.65
CA GLU A 69 -16.37 2.14 9.44
C GLU A 69 -15.65 1.57 10.66
N ARG A 70 -14.67 2.30 11.20
CA ARG A 70 -13.94 1.89 12.41
C ARG A 70 -14.86 1.74 13.62
N GLN A 71 -15.75 2.71 13.85
CA GLN A 71 -16.75 2.65 14.90
C GLN A 71 -17.65 1.41 14.78
N ARG A 72 -18.15 1.11 13.57
CA ARG A 72 -18.97 -0.10 13.32
C ARG A 72 -18.18 -1.39 13.55
N ALA A 73 -16.89 -1.40 13.25
CA ALA A 73 -16.02 -2.56 13.45
C ALA A 73 -15.67 -2.79 14.93
N LEU A 74 -15.50 -1.72 15.72
CA LEU A 74 -15.25 -1.77 17.15
C LEU A 74 -16.47 -2.26 17.94
N ARG A 75 -17.69 -1.92 17.50
CA ARG A 75 -18.92 -2.21 18.25
C ARG A 75 -19.08 -3.69 18.62
N PRO A 76 -18.98 -4.68 17.69
CA PRO A 76 -19.06 -6.09 18.07
C PRO A 76 -17.96 -6.52 19.03
N HIS A 77 -16.73 -5.98 18.87
CA HIS A 77 -15.60 -6.31 19.75
C HIS A 77 -15.89 -5.89 21.20
N LEU A 78 -16.49 -4.71 21.40
CA LEU A 78 -16.88 -4.19 22.71
C LEU A 78 -18.13 -4.86 23.30
N GLU A 79 -19.15 -5.14 22.48
CA GLU A 79 -20.42 -5.71 22.94
C GLU A 79 -20.33 -7.20 23.29
N SER A 80 -19.48 -7.97 22.59
CA SER A 80 -19.45 -9.44 22.70
C SER A 80 -18.27 -10.00 23.48
N GLY A 81 -17.30 -9.18 23.90
CA GLY A 81 -16.04 -9.68 24.46
C GLY A 81 -15.41 -10.69 23.49
N SER A 82 -15.20 -10.24 22.25
CA SER A 82 -14.60 -10.90 21.08
C SER A 82 -15.07 -12.32 20.66
N GLY A 83 -15.85 -13.06 21.47
CA GLY A 83 -16.28 -14.45 21.27
C GLY A 83 -17.23 -14.76 20.10
N ILE A 84 -17.19 -14.00 19.02
CA ILE A 84 -17.82 -14.32 17.74
C ILE A 84 -16.74 -14.85 16.81
N GLU A 85 -16.83 -16.14 16.50
CA GLU A 85 -16.01 -16.79 15.51
C GLU A 85 -16.50 -16.47 14.09
N ASP A 86 -15.58 -16.23 13.14
CA ASP A 86 -15.89 -16.15 11.72
C ASP A 86 -16.33 -17.52 11.16
N GLU A 87 -16.67 -17.58 9.87
CA GLU A 87 -17.09 -18.83 9.22
C GLU A 87 -16.01 -19.94 9.25
N GLU A 88 -14.78 -19.60 9.64
CA GLU A 88 -13.65 -20.51 9.81
C GLU A 88 -13.32 -20.80 11.30
N GLY A 89 -14.16 -20.35 12.24
CA GLY A 89 -13.96 -20.62 13.67
C GLY A 89 -12.96 -19.68 14.36
N ARG A 90 -12.57 -18.56 13.73
CA ARG A 90 -11.60 -17.61 14.32
C ARG A 90 -12.31 -16.43 14.97
N GLU A 91 -11.88 -16.10 16.18
CA GLU A 91 -12.33 -14.92 16.91
C GLU A 91 -12.26 -13.66 16.02
N CYS A 92 -13.34 -12.87 15.97
CA CYS A 92 -13.38 -11.58 15.26
C CYS A 92 -12.52 -10.55 16.00
N VAL A 93 -11.19 -10.70 15.93
CA VAL A 93 -10.22 -9.78 16.50
C VAL A 93 -10.24 -8.49 15.70
N PHE A 94 -10.50 -7.38 16.39
CA PHE A 94 -10.37 -6.06 15.78
C PHE A 94 -8.90 -5.76 15.50
N VAL A 95 -8.59 -5.42 14.25
CA VAL A 95 -7.24 -5.05 13.82
C VAL A 95 -7.12 -3.53 13.89
N PRO A 96 -6.23 -2.98 14.74
CA PRO A 96 -5.94 -1.55 14.79
C PRO A 96 -5.51 -0.99 13.44
N ALA A 97 -5.87 0.25 13.16
CA ALA A 97 -5.50 0.87 11.89
C ALA A 97 -3.98 1.08 11.85
N PRO A 98 -3.30 0.67 10.75
CA PRO A 98 -1.90 0.98 10.54
C PRO A 98 -1.66 2.48 10.64
N ASN A 99 -0.60 2.87 11.33
CA ASN A 99 -0.28 4.27 11.60
C ASN A 99 1.24 4.46 11.72
N HIS A 100 1.64 5.72 11.90
CA HIS A 100 3.03 6.12 11.92
C HIS A 100 3.76 5.66 13.18
N TRP A 101 3.09 5.45 14.32
CA TRP A 101 3.73 4.90 15.51
C TRP A 101 4.20 3.46 15.25
N GLY A 102 3.34 2.61 14.67
CA GLY A 102 3.73 1.26 14.26
C GLY A 102 4.87 1.27 13.24
N ALA A 103 4.76 2.13 12.23
CA ALA A 103 5.79 2.27 11.20
C ALA A 103 7.14 2.79 11.75
N ASN A 104 7.11 3.75 12.67
CA ASN A 104 8.33 4.25 13.31
C ASN A 104 8.98 3.20 14.20
N GLY A 105 8.17 2.35 14.86
CA GLY A 105 8.66 1.18 15.58
C GLY A 105 9.42 0.22 14.65
N ASP A 106 8.92 -0.03 13.44
CA ASP A 106 9.64 -0.84 12.45
C ASP A 106 10.90 -0.15 11.90
N LEU A 107 10.98 1.18 11.91
CA LEU A 107 12.14 1.92 11.40
C LEU A 107 13.23 2.10 12.45
N ASP A 108 12.93 1.86 13.72
CA ASP A 108 13.88 1.92 14.83
C ASP A 108 14.97 0.86 14.64
N GLU A 109 16.23 1.26 14.85
CA GLU A 109 17.40 0.37 14.74
C GLU A 109 17.30 -0.81 15.72
N GLU A 110 16.66 -0.61 16.87
CA GLU A 110 16.47 -1.67 17.88
C GLU A 110 15.43 -2.72 17.46
N SER A 111 14.61 -2.44 16.45
CA SER A 111 13.55 -3.36 16.01
C SER A 111 14.07 -4.62 15.33
N GLY A 112 15.27 -4.56 14.72
CA GLY A 112 15.81 -5.63 13.87
C GLY A 112 14.95 -5.95 12.64
N SER A 113 13.97 -5.11 12.29
CA SER A 113 13.09 -5.33 11.14
C SER A 113 13.86 -5.17 9.82
N LEU A 114 13.31 -5.68 8.70
CA LEU A 114 13.93 -5.46 7.40
C LEU A 114 13.90 -3.97 6.99
N SER A 115 12.86 -3.26 7.43
CA SER A 115 12.71 -1.81 7.26
C SER A 115 13.78 -1.00 7.98
N SER A 116 14.14 -1.35 9.22
CA SER A 116 15.21 -0.68 9.97
C SER A 116 16.56 -0.84 9.28
N VAL A 117 16.87 -2.06 8.80
CA VAL A 117 18.08 -2.34 8.01
C VAL A 117 18.07 -1.53 6.73
N HIS A 118 16.95 -1.50 5.99
CA HIS A 118 16.85 -0.70 4.78
C HIS A 118 17.04 0.79 5.05
N ASN A 119 16.44 1.31 6.11
CA ASN A 119 16.57 2.69 6.54
C ASN A 119 18.04 3.06 6.79
N LEU A 120 18.74 2.26 7.59
CA LEU A 120 20.17 2.43 7.87
C LEU A 120 21.01 2.45 6.58
N LEU A 121 20.80 1.48 5.68
CA LEU A 121 21.54 1.39 4.42
C LEU A 121 21.31 2.61 3.50
N THR A 122 20.07 3.08 3.41
CA THR A 122 19.75 4.26 2.58
C THR A 122 20.31 5.55 3.18
N TRP A 123 20.31 5.67 4.51
CA TRP A 123 20.93 6.80 5.21
C TRP A 123 22.44 6.83 4.96
N GLN A 124 23.14 5.70 5.16
CA GLN A 124 24.58 5.57 4.91
C GLN A 124 24.95 5.94 3.47
N ALA A 125 24.18 5.47 2.49
CA ALA A 125 24.42 5.77 1.07
C ALA A 125 24.24 7.27 0.73
N THR A 126 23.46 8.02 1.52
CA THR A 126 23.20 9.44 1.29
C THR A 126 24.23 10.34 1.97
N TYR A 127 24.76 9.93 3.13
CA TYR A 127 25.63 10.76 3.97
C TYR A 127 27.11 10.34 3.98
N SER A 128 27.49 9.22 3.36
CA SER A 128 28.90 8.84 3.25
C SER A 128 29.62 9.66 2.17
N PRO A 129 30.73 10.38 2.50
CA PRO A 129 31.43 11.29 1.58
C PRO A 129 32.30 10.58 0.52
N LEU A 130 32.12 9.29 0.28
CA LEU A 130 32.88 8.54 -0.72
C LEU A 130 32.08 8.40 -2.02
N PRO A 131 32.69 8.59 -3.21
CA PRO A 131 32.06 8.36 -4.51
C PRO A 131 31.93 6.85 -4.82
N HIS A 132 31.58 6.07 -3.81
CA HIS A 132 31.13 4.71 -3.98
C HIS A 132 29.61 4.76 -3.93
N THR A 133 28.98 4.95 -5.09
CA THR A 133 27.80 4.13 -5.37
C THR A 133 28.29 2.70 -5.21
N PRO A 134 27.88 1.93 -4.18
CA PRO A 134 28.05 0.51 -4.27
C PRO A 134 27.19 0.15 -5.47
N LEU A 135 27.83 -0.20 -6.59
CA LEU A 135 27.25 -1.18 -7.47
C LEU A 135 26.83 -2.30 -6.51
N TYR A 136 25.54 -2.61 -6.50
CA TYR A 136 24.83 -3.50 -5.58
C TYR A 136 25.35 -4.97 -5.60
N ASP A 137 26.62 -5.18 -5.95
CA ASP A 137 27.34 -6.45 -6.03
C ASP A 137 28.14 -6.74 -4.74
N GLU A 138 28.39 -5.74 -3.89
CA GLU A 138 28.97 -5.95 -2.56
C GLU A 138 27.90 -5.67 -1.51
N LEU A 139 27.33 -6.76 -0.96
CA LEU A 139 26.48 -6.71 0.22
C LEU A 139 27.24 -5.96 1.34
N PRO A 140 26.57 -5.11 2.13
CA PRO A 140 27.15 -4.60 3.37
C PRO A 140 27.67 -5.77 4.21
N SER A 141 28.82 -5.54 4.87
CA SER A 141 29.54 -6.52 5.70
C SER A 141 28.61 -7.49 6.45
N PRO A 142 28.96 -8.80 6.56
CA PRO A 142 28.21 -9.81 7.31
C PRO A 142 28.02 -9.50 8.82
N ASP A 143 28.52 -8.37 9.30
CA ASP A 143 28.41 -7.94 10.69
C ASP A 143 27.08 -7.24 11.04
N ILE A 144 26.22 -6.93 10.05
CA ILE A 144 24.81 -6.61 10.35
C ILE A 144 24.08 -7.94 10.53
N PRO A 145 23.58 -8.27 11.74
CA PRO A 145 22.93 -9.55 11.95
C PRO A 145 21.73 -9.69 11.01
N TYR A 146 21.79 -10.69 10.13
CA TYR A 146 20.76 -11.02 9.13
C TYR A 146 19.44 -11.53 9.75
N TYR A 147 19.09 -11.12 10.97
CA TYR A 147 17.85 -11.51 11.66
C TYR A 147 16.66 -10.66 11.20
N SER A 148 16.50 -10.48 9.88
CA SER A 148 15.24 -9.93 9.37
C SER A 148 14.17 -11.03 9.51
N MET A 149 13.24 -10.83 10.45
CA MET A 149 12.17 -11.73 10.88
C MET A 149 11.15 -12.05 9.78
N LEU A 150 11.55 -12.55 8.60
CA LEU A 150 10.63 -13.26 7.68
C LEU A 150 10.35 -14.66 8.25
N ASP A 151 9.72 -14.70 9.43
CA ASP A 151 9.42 -15.93 10.14
C ASP A 151 8.31 -16.70 9.39
N PRO A 152 8.63 -17.88 8.82
CA PRO A 152 7.65 -18.71 8.12
C PRO A 152 6.53 -19.23 8.99
N SER A 153 6.80 -19.35 10.29
CA SER A 153 5.89 -19.97 11.24
C SER A 153 4.76 -19.02 11.62
N LEU A 154 4.93 -17.71 11.42
CA LEU A 154 3.90 -16.73 11.66
C LEU A 154 2.80 -16.83 10.59
N PRO A 155 1.53 -16.66 10.98
CA PRO A 155 0.42 -16.69 10.04
C PRO A 155 0.53 -15.54 9.03
N PRO A 156 0.06 -15.76 7.78
CA PRO A 156 0.09 -14.72 6.76
C PRO A 156 -0.92 -13.61 7.07
N VAL A 157 -0.55 -12.37 6.71
CA VAL A 157 -1.45 -11.22 6.75
C VAL A 157 -2.20 -11.15 5.41
N THR A 158 -3.52 -11.07 5.46
CA THR A 158 -4.36 -11.12 4.26
C THR A 158 -5.19 -9.85 4.11
N TYR A 159 -5.28 -9.34 2.89
CA TYR A 159 -6.14 -8.21 2.54
C TYR A 159 -7.08 -8.54 1.39
N HIS A 160 -8.33 -8.07 1.52
CA HIS A 160 -9.27 -8.01 0.41
C HIS A 160 -9.15 -6.68 -0.32
N LEU A 161 -8.93 -6.74 -1.62
CA LEU A 161 -8.76 -5.57 -2.45
C LEU A 161 -10.08 -5.17 -3.09
N HIS A 162 -10.46 -3.92 -2.89
CA HIS A 162 -11.64 -3.31 -3.47
C HIS A 162 -11.25 -2.15 -4.36
N ARG A 163 -12.03 -1.91 -5.40
CA ARG A 163 -11.83 -0.80 -6.32
C ARG A 163 -13.11 -0.02 -6.52
N ILE A 164 -12.99 1.30 -6.47
CA ILE A 164 -14.05 2.23 -6.83
C ILE A 164 -13.50 3.27 -7.80
N ARG A 165 -14.40 3.89 -8.55
CA ARG A 165 -14.10 4.98 -9.46
C ARG A 165 -15.04 6.12 -9.16
N GLU A 166 -14.46 7.31 -9.02
CA GLU A 166 -15.20 8.55 -8.78
C GLU A 166 -14.89 9.56 -9.88
N TRP A 167 -15.88 10.38 -10.21
CA TRP A 167 -15.70 11.52 -11.11
C TRP A 167 -15.51 12.77 -10.26
N THR A 168 -14.41 13.49 -10.47
CA THR A 168 -14.22 14.80 -9.86
C THR A 168 -14.92 15.87 -10.69
N THR A 169 -15.31 16.96 -10.04
CA THR A 169 -15.92 18.14 -10.69
C THR A 169 -14.98 18.77 -11.73
N SER A 170 -13.67 18.61 -11.57
CA SER A 170 -12.62 19.01 -12.52
C SER A 170 -12.49 18.12 -13.77
N GLY A 171 -13.40 17.17 -13.99
CA GLY A 171 -13.37 16.26 -15.15
C GLY A 171 -12.25 15.22 -15.10
N CYS A 172 -11.64 15.01 -13.92
CA CYS A 172 -10.65 13.97 -13.69
C CYS A 172 -11.35 12.72 -13.15
N ARG A 173 -10.90 11.54 -13.60
CA ARG A 173 -11.31 10.27 -12.99
C ARG A 173 -10.38 9.97 -11.84
N LYS A 174 -10.94 9.71 -10.67
CA LYS A 174 -10.21 9.25 -9.51
C LYS A 174 -10.42 7.76 -9.35
N TYR A 175 -9.34 7.00 -9.41
CA TYR A 175 -9.33 5.58 -9.12
C TYR A 175 -8.89 5.41 -7.68
N ILE A 176 -9.75 4.77 -6.88
CA ILE A 176 -9.49 4.50 -5.49
C ILE A 176 -9.47 2.99 -5.32
N TYR A 177 -8.40 2.50 -4.72
CA TYR A 177 -8.19 1.09 -4.46
C TYR A 177 -7.98 0.93 -2.97
N SER A 178 -8.72 0.05 -2.30
CA SER A 178 -8.69 -0.07 -0.84
C SER A 178 -8.31 -1.49 -0.46
N ALA A 179 -7.41 -1.63 0.50
CA ALA A 179 -7.06 -2.90 1.11
C ALA A 179 -7.80 -3.03 2.43
N ARG A 180 -8.70 -4.00 2.50
CA ARG A 180 -9.57 -4.27 3.64
C ARG A 180 -9.03 -5.44 4.43
N GLU A 181 -9.26 -5.41 5.73
CA GLU A 181 -8.87 -6.48 6.65
C GLU A 181 -9.51 -7.82 6.23
N TYR A 182 -8.99 -8.95 6.68
CA TYR A 182 -9.40 -10.30 6.27
C TYR A 182 -10.93 -10.52 6.39
N SER A 183 -11.62 -9.95 7.37
CA SER A 183 -13.09 -10.04 7.50
C SER A 183 -13.88 -9.21 6.46
N ASP A 184 -13.19 -8.43 5.63
CA ASP A 184 -13.75 -7.49 4.65
C ASP A 184 -14.70 -6.44 5.26
N ARG A 185 -14.55 -6.12 6.55
CA ARG A 185 -15.45 -5.19 7.27
C ARG A 185 -15.04 -3.73 7.14
N TYR A 186 -13.75 -3.46 7.12
CA TYR A 186 -13.19 -2.10 7.13
C TYR A 186 -11.86 -2.05 6.37
N SER A 187 -11.56 -0.86 5.84
CA SER A 187 -10.31 -0.61 5.12
C SER A 187 -9.16 -0.31 6.10
N LEU A 188 -7.95 -0.76 5.75
CA LEU A 188 -6.70 -0.47 6.48
C LEU A 188 -5.77 0.43 5.68
N TYR A 189 -5.80 0.31 4.36
CA TYR A 189 -5.05 1.16 3.44
C TYR A 189 -5.90 1.58 2.26
N THR A 190 -5.56 2.71 1.65
CA THR A 190 -6.14 3.16 0.39
C THR A 190 -5.05 3.69 -0.54
N LEU A 191 -5.23 3.50 -1.84
CA LEU A 191 -4.41 4.09 -2.88
C LEU A 191 -5.32 4.92 -3.78
N GLU A 192 -4.91 6.15 -4.06
CA GLU A 192 -5.62 7.04 -4.97
C GLU A 192 -4.74 7.39 -6.16
N ALA A 193 -5.32 7.30 -7.36
CA ALA A 193 -4.68 7.78 -8.57
C ALA A 193 -5.66 8.63 -9.38
N SER A 194 -5.14 9.70 -9.96
CA SER A 194 -5.91 10.59 -10.83
C SER A 194 -5.58 10.31 -12.28
N HIS A 195 -6.60 10.25 -13.13
CA HIS A 195 -6.49 9.99 -14.55
C HIS A 195 -7.33 10.98 -15.32
N ARG A 196 -6.69 11.75 -16.19
CA ARG A 196 -7.35 12.64 -17.15
C ARG A 196 -7.35 11.97 -18.50
N SER A 197 -8.50 11.93 -19.18
CA SER A 197 -8.82 11.11 -20.37
C SER A 197 -7.70 10.85 -21.37
N ASP A 198 -6.80 11.81 -21.58
CA ASP A 198 -5.77 11.75 -22.62
C ASP A 198 -4.38 11.36 -22.10
N ASN A 199 -4.25 11.07 -20.79
CA ASN A 199 -2.99 10.78 -20.13
C ASN A 199 -3.06 9.49 -19.34
N GLN A 200 -2.05 8.65 -19.51
CA GLN A 200 -1.84 7.44 -18.70
C GLN A 200 -1.65 7.79 -17.23
N VAL A 201 -2.01 6.87 -16.32
CA VAL A 201 -1.67 7.02 -14.90
C VAL A 201 -0.15 7.05 -14.76
N THR A 202 0.38 8.15 -14.23
CA THR A 202 1.83 8.37 -14.02
C THR A 202 2.21 8.44 -12.55
N SER A 203 1.24 8.65 -11.67
CA SER A 203 1.47 8.73 -10.23
C SER A 203 0.24 8.26 -9.46
N ALA A 204 0.48 7.86 -8.22
CA ALA A 204 -0.53 7.50 -7.25
C ALA A 204 -0.02 7.80 -5.84
N GLU A 205 -0.93 8.01 -4.92
CA GLU A 205 -0.63 8.23 -3.50
C GLU A 205 -1.24 7.10 -2.69
N PHE A 206 -0.48 6.56 -1.73
CA PHE A 206 -0.89 5.45 -0.87
C PHE A 206 -0.93 5.93 0.59
N PHE A 207 -2.03 5.63 1.25
CA PHE A 207 -2.41 6.15 2.55
C PHE A 207 -2.70 5.02 3.52
N ARG A 208 -2.23 5.18 4.74
CA ARG A 208 -2.82 4.52 5.91
C ARG A 208 -4.14 5.21 6.22
N VAL A 209 -5.19 4.45 6.52
CA VAL A 209 -6.50 5.07 6.81
C VAL A 209 -6.47 5.97 8.05
N ALA A 210 -5.57 5.68 9.01
CA ALA A 210 -5.39 6.49 10.22
C ALA A 210 -4.77 7.87 9.94
N GLU A 211 -4.10 8.04 8.80
CA GLU A 211 -3.36 9.26 8.46
C GLU A 211 -3.98 10.01 7.27
N PHE A 212 -5.05 9.48 6.67
CA PHE A 212 -5.66 10.09 5.49
C PHE A 212 -6.12 11.55 5.77
N PRO A 213 -5.77 12.54 4.91
CA PRO A 213 -5.24 12.42 3.55
C PRO A 213 -3.72 12.56 3.43
N GLN A 214 -2.94 12.35 4.49
CA GLN A 214 -1.47 12.39 4.40
C GLN A 214 -0.94 11.08 3.79
N PRO A 215 -0.25 11.10 2.63
CA PRO A 215 0.29 9.90 2.03
C PRO A 215 1.49 9.39 2.84
N CYS A 216 1.58 8.08 2.98
CA CYS A 216 2.75 7.41 3.56
C CYS A 216 3.70 6.88 2.46
N ILE A 217 3.21 6.67 1.23
CA ILE A 217 4.02 6.34 0.07
C ILE A 217 3.52 7.11 -1.16
N SER A 218 4.39 7.88 -1.79
CA SER A 218 4.14 8.49 -3.09
C SER A 218 4.74 7.64 -4.20
N ILE A 219 3.96 7.37 -5.24
CA ILE A 219 4.31 6.44 -6.31
C ILE A 219 4.45 7.19 -7.62
N ILE A 220 5.59 6.99 -8.30
CA ILE A 220 5.83 7.53 -9.64
C ILE A 220 6.09 6.39 -10.60
N LEU A 221 5.36 6.36 -11.71
CA LEU A 221 5.52 5.40 -12.79
C LEU A 221 6.31 6.04 -13.92
N SER A 222 7.26 5.30 -14.49
CA SER A 222 7.97 5.75 -15.70
C SER A 222 6.97 5.98 -16.84
N GLY A 223 7.24 7.01 -17.66
CA GLY A 223 6.41 7.35 -18.80
C GLY A 223 6.24 6.21 -19.82
N ILE A 224 5.10 6.23 -20.48
CA ILE A 224 4.75 5.37 -21.61
C ILE A 224 4.17 6.24 -22.72
N GLU A 225 4.20 5.75 -23.95
CA GLU A 225 3.59 6.44 -25.09
C GLU A 225 2.08 6.61 -24.89
N LYS A 226 1.59 7.85 -25.07
CA LYS A 226 0.21 8.23 -24.74
C LYS A 226 -0.87 7.51 -25.56
N HIS A 227 -0.54 7.14 -26.80
CA HIS A 227 -1.50 6.59 -27.77
C HIS A 227 -1.45 5.07 -27.91
N ASP A 228 -0.76 4.39 -27.02
CA ASP A 228 -0.69 2.94 -27.05
C ASP A 228 -1.91 2.30 -26.37
N GLY A 229 -2.76 1.65 -27.17
CA GLY A 229 -3.96 0.96 -26.68
C GLY A 229 -3.67 -0.17 -25.68
N ASN A 230 -2.42 -0.65 -25.59
CA ASN A 230 -2.00 -1.67 -24.62
C ASN A 230 -1.19 -1.09 -23.46
N ALA A 231 -1.13 0.23 -23.30
CA ALA A 231 -0.28 0.90 -22.32
C ALA A 231 -0.51 0.43 -20.88
N ALA A 232 -1.74 0.07 -20.52
CA ALA A 232 -2.11 -0.44 -19.21
C ALA A 232 -1.47 -1.80 -18.86
N TYR A 233 -1.15 -2.63 -19.85
CA TYR A 233 -0.60 -3.99 -19.68
C TYR A 233 0.93 -4.02 -19.77
N LYS A 234 1.55 -2.93 -20.21
CA LYS A 234 3.00 -2.83 -20.38
C LYS A 234 3.67 -2.48 -19.05
N SER A 235 4.74 -3.22 -18.75
CA SER A 235 5.56 -3.00 -17.57
C SER A 235 6.19 -1.61 -17.56
N ARG A 236 6.24 -0.99 -16.38
CA ARG A 236 6.86 0.30 -16.12
C ARG A 236 7.77 0.20 -14.92
N CYS A 237 8.79 1.06 -14.88
CA CYS A 237 9.57 1.25 -13.67
C CYS A 237 8.67 1.94 -12.63
N ILE A 238 8.66 1.43 -11.41
CA ILE A 238 7.94 2.03 -10.28
C ILE A 238 8.95 2.62 -9.31
N HIS A 239 8.78 3.89 -8.97
CA HIS A 239 9.50 4.53 -7.88
C HIS A 239 8.54 4.71 -6.69
N LEU A 240 8.82 4.02 -5.59
CA LEU A 240 8.05 4.06 -4.34
C LEU A 240 8.83 4.94 -3.36
N ARG A 241 8.34 6.15 -3.10
CA ARG A 241 8.91 7.09 -2.12
C ARG A 241 8.13 6.96 -0.82
N GLY A 242 8.65 6.15 0.10
CA GLY A 242 8.15 6.00 1.46
C GLY A 242 8.98 6.78 2.47
N PRO A 243 9.20 6.25 3.70
CA PRO A 243 9.89 6.95 4.78
C PRO A 243 11.42 7.03 4.63
N PHE A 244 11.99 6.41 3.60
CA PHE A 244 13.44 6.30 3.40
C PHE A 244 14.05 7.53 2.71
N SER A 245 15.36 7.73 2.90
CA SER A 245 16.10 8.83 2.24
C SER A 245 16.16 8.69 0.71
N THR A 246 16.04 7.46 0.20
CA THR A 246 16.02 7.17 -1.23
C THR A 246 14.80 6.34 -1.62
N PRO A 247 14.21 6.56 -2.81
CA PRO A 247 13.05 5.80 -3.24
C PRO A 247 13.44 4.38 -3.62
N ILE A 248 12.55 3.42 -3.36
CA ILE A 248 12.68 2.05 -3.84
C ILE A 248 12.29 2.02 -5.30
N LYS A 249 13.14 1.41 -6.13
CA LYS A 249 12.96 1.36 -7.57
C LYS A 249 12.75 -0.08 -8.02
N GLU A 250 11.56 -0.34 -8.55
CA GLU A 250 11.25 -1.62 -9.19
C GLU A 250 11.47 -1.52 -10.69
N TYR A 251 12.40 -2.32 -11.19
CA TYR A 251 12.76 -2.34 -12.61
C TYR A 251 12.18 -3.58 -13.28
N PRO A 252 11.39 -3.44 -14.36
CA PRO A 252 11.03 -4.58 -15.18
C PRO A 252 12.24 -5.09 -15.94
N ASP A 253 12.34 -6.40 -16.15
CA ASP A 253 13.36 -6.99 -17.03
C ASP A 253 13.26 -6.41 -18.47
N ARG A 254 12.04 -6.00 -18.88
CA ARG A 254 11.74 -5.50 -20.22
C ARG A 254 10.84 -4.28 -20.17
N GLN A 255 11.41 -3.08 -20.14
CA GLN A 255 10.66 -1.83 -20.11
C GLN A 255 9.64 -1.72 -21.26
N GLN A 256 8.42 -1.26 -20.94
CA GLN A 256 7.31 -1.06 -21.89
C GLN A 256 6.95 -2.30 -22.73
N LYS A 257 7.09 -3.51 -22.16
CA LYS A 257 6.63 -4.77 -22.77
C LYS A 257 5.55 -5.42 -21.90
N ILE A 258 4.74 -6.26 -22.54
CA ILE A 258 3.76 -7.11 -21.86
C ILE A 258 4.45 -8.44 -21.50
N PRO A 259 4.20 -9.01 -20.30
CA PRO A 259 3.36 -8.47 -19.21
C PRO A 259 4.15 -7.54 -18.27
N TRP A 260 3.49 -7.03 -17.21
CA TRP A 260 4.10 -6.19 -16.17
C TRP A 260 5.32 -6.85 -15.52
N SER A 261 5.24 -8.15 -15.28
CA SER A 261 6.31 -8.97 -14.69
C SER A 261 7.22 -9.62 -15.74
N PRO A 262 8.45 -10.01 -15.36
CA PRO A 262 9.03 -9.87 -14.03
C PRO A 262 9.57 -8.47 -13.74
N ARG A 263 9.51 -8.07 -12.45
CA ARG A 263 10.04 -6.80 -11.93
C ARG A 263 10.90 -7.04 -10.71
N ARG A 264 12.07 -6.41 -10.65
CA ARG A 264 13.09 -6.66 -9.62
C ARG A 264 13.38 -5.40 -8.82
N PHE A 265 13.66 -5.58 -7.55
CA PHE A 265 14.11 -4.51 -6.66
C PHE A 265 14.96 -5.08 -5.52
N THR A 266 15.62 -4.16 -4.79
CA THR A 266 16.40 -4.47 -3.59
C THR A 266 15.76 -3.77 -2.40
N TYR A 267 15.71 -4.44 -1.26
CA TYR A 267 15.20 -3.91 -0.01
C TYR A 267 15.92 -4.53 1.19
N GLY A 268 16.43 -3.70 2.10
CA GLY A 268 17.24 -4.18 3.25
C GLY A 268 18.43 -5.06 2.85
N GLY A 269 19.09 -4.77 1.72
CA GLY A 269 20.20 -5.58 1.17
C GLY A 269 19.77 -6.87 0.46
N ARG A 270 18.50 -7.25 0.51
CA ARG A 270 17.94 -8.47 -0.10
C ARG A 270 17.33 -8.17 -1.46
N ARG A 271 17.27 -9.17 -2.35
CA ARG A 271 16.80 -9.00 -3.73
C ARG A 271 15.48 -9.74 -3.95
N PHE A 272 14.53 -9.05 -4.57
CA PHE A 272 13.19 -9.56 -4.76
C PHE A 272 12.73 -9.42 -6.20
N VAL A 273 11.92 -10.38 -6.64
CA VAL A 273 11.35 -10.42 -7.98
C VAL A 273 9.85 -10.68 -7.92
N TRP A 274 9.07 -9.76 -8.48
CA TRP A 274 7.68 -9.99 -8.85
C TRP A 274 7.64 -10.89 -10.08
N LYS A 275 6.85 -11.97 -10.03
CA LYS A 275 6.59 -12.88 -11.14
C LYS A 275 5.07 -12.94 -11.41
N PRO A 276 4.63 -13.30 -12.63
CA PRO A 276 3.21 -13.45 -12.93
C PRO A 276 2.56 -14.46 -11.96
N GLY A 277 1.40 -14.11 -11.39
CA GLY A 277 0.65 -15.03 -10.53
C GLY A 277 -0.01 -16.18 -11.32
N ASP A 278 -0.48 -15.88 -12.53
CA ASP A 278 -0.89 -16.85 -13.53
C ASP A 278 -0.26 -16.46 -14.88
N PRO A 279 0.49 -17.34 -15.55
CA PRO A 279 1.06 -17.06 -16.87
C PRO A 279 0.04 -16.72 -17.96
N ASN A 280 -1.25 -17.04 -17.75
CA ASN A 280 -2.32 -16.86 -18.72
C ASN A 280 -3.32 -15.76 -18.33
N ASP A 281 -3.21 -15.16 -17.14
CA ASP A 281 -4.07 -14.09 -16.66
C ASP A 281 -3.24 -12.89 -16.20
N ASP A 282 -3.07 -11.92 -17.09
CA ASP A 282 -2.32 -10.68 -16.83
C ASP A 282 -2.97 -9.81 -15.74
N VAL A 283 -4.22 -10.08 -15.33
CA VAL A 283 -4.90 -9.32 -14.27
C VAL A 283 -4.69 -9.95 -12.89
N MET A 284 -4.20 -11.19 -12.83
CA MET A 284 -3.85 -11.87 -11.58
C MET A 284 -2.82 -11.04 -10.78
N PRO A 285 -2.95 -10.94 -9.44
CA PRO A 285 -1.92 -10.34 -8.61
C PRO A 285 -0.58 -11.05 -8.81
N GLU A 286 0.51 -10.29 -8.82
CA GLU A 286 1.84 -10.86 -9.03
C GLU A 286 2.32 -11.54 -7.74
N THR A 287 3.18 -12.55 -7.88
CA THR A 287 3.76 -13.27 -6.74
C THR A 287 5.20 -12.80 -6.50
N LEU A 288 5.52 -12.46 -5.25
CA LEU A 288 6.86 -12.02 -4.85
C LEU A 288 7.70 -13.20 -4.39
N TYR A 289 8.93 -13.26 -4.88
CA TYR A 289 9.94 -14.18 -4.38
C TYR A 289 11.24 -13.44 -4.05
N GLU A 290 12.00 -13.99 -3.11
CA GLU A 290 13.39 -13.62 -2.89
C GLU A 290 14.32 -14.47 -3.76
N PHE A 291 15.38 -13.85 -4.27
CA PHE A 291 16.45 -14.52 -5.01
C PHE A 291 17.82 -14.03 -4.54
N GLN A 292 18.88 -14.80 -4.80
CA GLN A 292 20.25 -14.40 -4.51
C GLN A 292 20.98 -13.96 -5.78
N ARG A 293 20.85 -14.77 -6.83
CA ARG A 293 21.52 -14.56 -8.11
C ARG A 293 20.52 -14.52 -9.25
N ASP A 294 20.85 -13.70 -10.22
CA ASP A 294 20.16 -13.66 -11.49
C ASP A 294 21.16 -13.54 -12.65
N TRP A 295 20.74 -13.95 -13.83
CA TRP A 295 21.59 -13.96 -15.02
C TRP A 295 20.75 -13.76 -16.27
N ALA A 296 21.38 -13.32 -17.36
CA ALA A 296 20.71 -13.20 -18.64
C ALA A 296 20.22 -14.58 -19.11
N LYS A 297 18.95 -14.67 -19.57
CA LYS A 297 18.42 -15.91 -20.12
C LYS A 297 19.22 -16.31 -21.37
N PRO A 298 19.81 -17.52 -21.43
CA PRO A 298 20.56 -17.97 -22.60
C PRO A 298 19.74 -17.83 -23.89
N GLY A 299 20.35 -17.25 -24.93
CA GLY A 299 19.70 -17.01 -26.22
C GLY A 299 18.70 -15.83 -26.26
N SER A 300 18.46 -15.13 -25.14
CA SER A 300 17.57 -13.97 -25.13
C SER A 300 18.27 -12.73 -25.67
N ARG A 301 17.72 -12.13 -26.74
CA ARG A 301 18.08 -10.79 -27.23
C ARG A 301 17.24 -9.67 -26.61
N THR A 302 16.34 -10.01 -25.69
CA THR A 302 15.25 -9.13 -25.23
C THR A 302 15.41 -8.65 -23.80
N GLY A 303 16.56 -8.90 -23.15
CA GLY A 303 16.81 -8.48 -21.77
C GLY A 303 16.21 -9.39 -20.69
N LYS A 304 15.47 -10.46 -21.05
CA LYS A 304 14.93 -11.43 -20.08
C LYS A 304 16.03 -12.02 -19.19
N ARG A 305 15.77 -12.07 -17.89
CA ARG A 305 16.66 -12.68 -16.90
C ARG A 305 16.06 -13.98 -16.34
N LEU A 306 16.91 -14.83 -15.82
CA LEU A 306 16.57 -15.98 -14.97
C LEU A 306 17.13 -15.70 -13.58
N ASP A 307 16.60 -16.38 -12.58
CA ASP A 307 17.01 -16.24 -11.18
C ASP A 307 16.91 -17.57 -10.44
N ASP A 308 17.59 -17.63 -9.29
CA ASP A 308 17.50 -18.74 -8.35
C ASP A 308 16.45 -18.50 -7.26
N ALA A 309 15.36 -17.78 -7.59
CA ALA A 309 14.34 -17.44 -6.61
C ALA A 309 13.82 -18.68 -5.88
N THR A 310 13.73 -18.55 -4.57
CA THR A 310 13.23 -19.63 -3.72
C THR A 310 11.78 -19.96 -4.08
N PRO A 311 11.35 -21.23 -4.03
CA PRO A 311 9.98 -21.62 -4.38
C PRO A 311 8.93 -21.18 -3.34
N ARG A 312 9.31 -20.35 -2.37
CA ARG A 312 8.45 -19.92 -1.28
C ARG A 312 8.04 -18.46 -1.49
N PRO A 313 6.75 -18.20 -1.75
CA PRO A 313 6.29 -16.83 -1.99
C PRO A 313 6.29 -16.01 -0.70
N LEU A 314 6.66 -14.74 -0.81
CA LEU A 314 6.52 -13.75 0.24
C LEU A 314 5.22 -12.96 0.12
N VAL A 315 4.74 -12.81 -1.11
CA VAL A 315 3.44 -12.22 -1.41
C VAL A 315 2.83 -13.04 -2.52
N TRP A 316 1.56 -13.39 -2.39
CA TRP A 316 0.78 -14.04 -3.46
C TRP A 316 -0.64 -13.51 -3.42
N GLY A 317 -1.40 -13.75 -4.48
CA GLY A 317 -2.79 -13.34 -4.50
C GLY A 317 -3.70 -14.36 -5.15
N GLU A 318 -4.97 -14.19 -4.87
CA GLU A 318 -6.06 -14.97 -5.42
C GLU A 318 -7.01 -14.04 -6.16
N LYS A 319 -7.56 -14.56 -7.26
CA LYS A 319 -8.64 -13.90 -8.01
C LYS A 319 -9.89 -14.76 -7.90
N LYS A 320 -10.94 -14.19 -7.31
CA LYS A 320 -12.27 -14.82 -7.21
C LYS A 320 -13.26 -14.00 -8.03
N LYS A 321 -14.14 -14.67 -8.78
CA LYS A 321 -15.26 -13.99 -9.44
C LYS A 321 -16.39 -13.79 -8.44
N LYS A 322 -16.75 -12.55 -8.15
CA LYS A 322 -17.93 -12.20 -7.35
C LYS A 322 -18.95 -11.52 -8.26
N GLY A 323 -19.86 -12.32 -8.83
CA GLY A 323 -20.79 -11.86 -9.86
C GLY A 323 -20.07 -11.49 -11.16
N LYS A 324 -20.24 -10.25 -11.63
CA LYS A 324 -19.59 -9.73 -12.85
C LYS A 324 -18.23 -9.06 -12.59
N VAL A 325 -17.79 -8.99 -11.33
CA VAL A 325 -16.59 -8.26 -10.94
C VAL A 325 -15.58 -9.23 -10.33
N ASP A 326 -14.32 -9.08 -10.71
CA ASP A 326 -13.22 -9.80 -10.07
C ASP A 326 -12.93 -9.17 -8.70
N SER A 327 -12.86 -10.03 -7.68
CA SER A 327 -12.38 -9.71 -6.34
C SER A 327 -10.98 -10.28 -6.20
N TYR A 328 -10.07 -9.48 -5.63
CA TYR A 328 -8.69 -9.89 -5.42
C TYR A 328 -8.42 -9.99 -3.92
N THR A 329 -7.71 -11.04 -3.55
CA THR A 329 -7.17 -11.20 -2.20
C THR A 329 -5.66 -11.26 -2.31
N ILE A 330 -4.93 -10.55 -1.45
CA ILE A 330 -3.47 -10.61 -1.40
C ILE A 330 -3.06 -11.09 -0.01
N HIS A 331 -2.11 -12.01 0.01
CA HIS A 331 -1.53 -12.59 1.20
C HIS A 331 -0.06 -12.20 1.28
N PHE A 332 0.37 -11.85 2.48
CA PHE A 332 1.75 -11.54 2.83
C PHE A 332 2.23 -12.62 3.79
N ALA A 333 3.40 -13.20 3.53
CA ALA A 333 4.02 -14.14 4.44
C ALA A 333 4.16 -13.52 5.84
N GLY A 334 4.06 -14.36 6.87
CA GLY A 334 4.27 -13.95 8.25
C GLY A 334 5.64 -13.30 8.45
N GLY A 335 5.69 -12.35 9.39
CA GLY A 335 6.93 -11.66 9.74
C GLY A 335 7.35 -10.50 8.81
N ILE A 336 6.59 -10.24 7.74
CA ILE A 336 6.77 -8.99 6.97
C ILE A 336 6.29 -7.82 7.84
N ASP A 337 7.24 -6.95 8.22
CA ASP A 337 6.98 -5.73 8.98
C ASP A 337 6.04 -4.76 8.24
N GLN A 338 5.41 -3.84 8.96
CA GLN A 338 4.37 -2.96 8.44
C GLN A 338 4.90 -2.14 7.26
N VAL A 339 6.07 -1.53 7.41
CA VAL A 339 6.61 -0.62 6.39
C VAL A 339 6.96 -1.38 5.11
N PHE A 340 7.58 -2.57 5.19
CA PHE A 340 7.84 -3.35 3.99
C PHE A 340 6.55 -3.84 3.34
N ARG A 341 5.58 -4.29 4.15
CA ARG A 341 4.24 -4.69 3.66
C ARG A 341 3.54 -3.56 2.92
N GLU A 342 3.63 -2.33 3.42
CA GLU A 342 3.07 -1.13 2.77
C GLU A 342 3.69 -0.88 1.38
N ILE A 343 5.02 -0.97 1.25
CA ILE A 343 5.72 -0.82 -0.03
C ILE A 343 5.23 -1.86 -1.05
N LEU A 344 5.17 -3.12 -0.63
CA LEU A 344 4.76 -4.24 -1.47
C LEU A 344 3.29 -4.13 -1.88
N LEU A 345 2.41 -3.75 -0.94
CA LEU A 345 0.98 -3.56 -1.19
C LEU A 345 0.74 -2.38 -2.14
N ALA A 346 1.44 -1.26 -1.94
CA ALA A 346 1.40 -0.10 -2.83
C ALA A 346 1.81 -0.46 -4.27
N SER A 347 2.86 -1.26 -4.44
CA SER A 347 3.31 -1.76 -5.75
C SER A 347 2.25 -2.62 -6.46
N GLN A 348 1.57 -3.52 -5.71
CA GLN A 348 0.48 -4.33 -6.25
C GLN A 348 -0.73 -3.47 -6.65
N MET A 349 -1.15 -2.56 -5.77
CA MET A 349 -2.34 -1.74 -5.99
C MET A 349 -2.16 -0.77 -7.15
N VAL A 350 -0.99 -0.13 -7.32
CA VAL A 350 -0.77 0.81 -8.43
C VAL A 350 -0.81 0.11 -9.80
N ARG A 351 -0.28 -1.12 -9.89
CA ARG A 351 -0.40 -1.95 -11.09
C ARG A 351 -1.86 -2.25 -11.40
N GLN A 352 -2.64 -2.65 -10.40
CA GLN A 352 -4.07 -2.92 -10.56
C GLN A 352 -4.85 -1.68 -11.00
N VAL A 353 -4.49 -0.50 -10.51
CA VAL A 353 -5.06 0.77 -10.98
C VAL A 353 -4.76 1.01 -12.46
N CYS A 354 -3.52 0.79 -12.92
CA CYS A 354 -3.20 0.90 -14.34
C CYS A 354 -3.99 -0.09 -15.20
N LEU A 355 -4.18 -1.33 -14.75
CA LEU A 355 -4.99 -2.32 -15.47
C LEU A 355 -6.46 -1.92 -15.50
N PHE A 356 -6.97 -1.33 -14.41
CA PHE A 356 -8.35 -0.88 -14.32
C PHE A 356 -8.69 0.21 -15.33
N THR A 357 -7.73 1.06 -15.72
CA THR A 357 -7.96 2.08 -16.75
C THR A 357 -8.15 1.51 -18.16
N ALA A 358 -7.80 0.24 -18.41
CA ALA A 358 -7.97 -0.43 -19.71
C ALA A 358 -9.14 -1.41 -19.78
N MET A 359 -9.87 -1.62 -18.69
CA MET A 359 -11.13 -2.40 -18.68
C MET A 359 -12.35 -1.54 -19.05
N GLU A 360 -12.10 -0.34 -19.58
CA GLU A 360 -13.11 0.61 -20.08
C GLU A 360 -13.12 0.59 -21.61
#